data_AF-A0A1S7SBE5-F1
#
_entry.id   AF-A0A1S7SBE5-F1
#
_cell.length_a   1.000
_cell.length_b   1.000
_cell.length_c   1.000
_cell.angle_alpha   90.00
_cell.angle_beta   90.00
_cell.angle_gamma   90.00
#
_symmetry.space_group_name_H-M   'P 1'
#
loop_
_entity.id
_entity.type
_entity.pdbx_description
1 polymer ?
#
loop_
_entity_poly.entity_id
_entity_poly.type
_entity_poly.pdbx_seq_one_letter_code
_entity_poly.pdbx_strand_id
1 'polypeptide(L)'
;MPLGGVLSGFFGGLSGNQGALRSAFLLKTGLSKEAFVATGVVSAVIVDAVRLITYGTSILAEHLARSQELPAPVAMGTVCAFIGSFVGKRVLQKITLRTVQIIVAIMILLIGSGLVAGLI
;
A
#
# COMPACT_ATOMS: atom_id res chain seq x y z
N MET A 1 -9.21 -4.72 20.24
CA MET A 1 -8.85 -3.39 19.70
C MET A 1 -9.72 -2.33 20.37
N PRO A 2 -9.19 -1.16 20.76
CA PRO A 2 -10.02 -0.07 21.27
C PRO A 2 -11.03 0.36 20.20
N LEU A 3 -12.27 0.67 20.58
CA LEU A 3 -13.38 1.01 19.69
C LEU A 3 -13.01 2.08 18.64
N GLY A 4 -12.12 3.00 19.00
CA GLY A 4 -11.58 4.02 18.10
C GLY A 4 -10.77 3.47 16.92
N GLY A 5 -10.09 2.34 17.07
CA GLY A 5 -9.37 1.68 15.97
C GLY A 5 -10.31 1.07 14.94
N VAL A 6 -11.42 0.47 15.39
CA VAL A 6 -12.45 -0.09 14.50
C VAL A 6 -13.14 1.03 13.73
N LEU A 7 -13.56 2.09 14.41
CA LEU A 7 -14.22 3.24 13.78
C LEU A 7 -13.26 4.00 12.85
N SER A 8 -12.03 4.28 13.28
CA SER A 8 -11.03 4.94 12.45
C SER A 8 -10.61 4.09 11.25
N GLY A 9 -10.51 2.77 11.39
CA GLY A 9 -10.24 1.85 10.28
C GLY A 9 -11.39 1.82 9.27
N PHE A 10 -12.64 1.65 9.73
CA PHE A 10 -13.83 1.62 8.86
C PHE A 10 -14.02 2.95 8.13
N PHE A 11 -14.02 4.08 8.85
CA PHE A 11 -14.19 5.40 8.22
C PHE A 11 -12.93 5.84 7.45
N GLY A 12 -11.73 5.40 7.82
CA GLY A 12 -10.51 5.63 7.04
C GLY A 12 -10.53 4.88 5.70
N GLY A 13 -11.08 3.66 5.68
CA GLY A 13 -11.34 2.90 4.47
C GLY A 13 -12.47 3.53 3.63
N LEU A 14 -13.61 3.84 4.26
CA LEU A 14 -14.79 4.42 3.61
C LEU A 14 -14.53 5.83 3.07
N SER A 15 -13.85 6.72 3.81
CA SER A 15 -13.50 8.08 3.35
C SER A 15 -12.45 8.10 2.25
N GLY A 16 -11.84 6.95 1.93
CA GLY A 16 -10.86 6.84 0.86
C GLY A 16 -9.46 7.28 1.23
N ASN A 17 -9.16 7.50 2.51
CA ASN A 17 -7.81 7.81 2.97
C ASN A 17 -6.82 6.66 2.66
N GLN A 18 -7.32 5.44 2.51
CA GLN A 18 -6.58 4.26 2.03
C GLN A 18 -6.68 4.02 0.51
N GLY A 19 -7.28 4.93 -0.26
CA GLY A 19 -7.24 4.93 -1.73
C GLY A 19 -8.42 4.26 -2.46
N ALA A 20 -9.33 3.57 -1.77
CA ALA A 20 -10.46 2.86 -2.40
C ALA A 20 -11.45 3.82 -3.10
N LEU A 21 -11.95 4.85 -2.40
CA LEU A 21 -12.80 5.87 -3.05
C LEU A 21 -12.03 6.63 -4.14
N ARG A 22 -10.76 6.97 -3.91
CA ARG A 22 -9.94 7.65 -4.93
C ARG A 22 -9.88 6.83 -6.22
N SER A 23 -9.63 5.53 -6.11
CA SER A 23 -9.65 4.60 -7.24
C SER A 23 -11.04 4.55 -7.91
N ALA A 24 -12.12 4.53 -7.15
CA ALA A 24 -13.48 4.57 -7.71
C ALA A 24 -13.77 5.86 -8.50
N PHE A 25 -13.30 7.01 -8.01
CA PHE A 25 -13.42 8.29 -8.71
C PHE A 25 -12.54 8.35 -9.97
N LEU A 26 -11.26 7.96 -9.88
CA LEU A 26 -10.32 7.98 -11.01
C LEU A 26 -10.69 6.98 -12.12
N LEU A 27 -11.44 5.91 -11.81
CA LEU A 27 -12.00 5.01 -12.81
C LEU A 27 -13.05 5.69 -13.70
N LYS A 28 -13.74 6.71 -13.19
CA LYS A 28 -14.78 7.47 -13.92
C LYS A 28 -14.21 8.60 -14.77
N THR A 29 -12.93 8.96 -14.60
CA THR A 29 -12.31 10.09 -15.32
C THR A 29 -11.70 9.72 -16.68
N GLY A 30 -11.89 8.48 -17.16
CA GLY A 30 -11.40 8.06 -18.48
C GLY A 30 -9.87 7.94 -18.60
N LEU A 31 -9.16 7.85 -17.48
CA LEU A 31 -7.70 7.74 -17.45
C LEU A 31 -7.23 6.43 -18.09
N SER A 32 -6.06 6.48 -18.74
CA SER A 32 -5.36 5.26 -19.16
C SER A 32 -4.93 4.45 -17.93
N LYS A 33 -4.73 3.14 -18.10
CA LYS A 33 -4.29 2.24 -17.02
C LYS A 33 -2.95 2.69 -16.42
N GLU A 34 -2.07 3.27 -17.22
CA GLU A 34 -0.78 3.80 -16.79
C GLU A 34 -0.96 5.03 -15.91
N ALA A 35 -1.80 5.98 -16.33
CA ALA A 35 -2.06 7.21 -15.57
C ALA A 35 -2.79 6.91 -14.25
N PHE A 36 -3.74 5.96 -14.28
CA PHE A 36 -4.42 5.48 -13.07
C PHE A 36 -3.44 4.89 -12.05
N VAL A 37 -2.51 4.03 -12.50
CA VAL A 37 -1.52 3.44 -11.59
C VAL A 37 -0.47 4.47 -11.15
N ALA A 38 -0.03 5.35 -12.05
CA ALA A 38 0.98 6.37 -11.75
C ALA A 38 0.54 7.33 -10.64
N THR A 39 -0.71 7.81 -10.68
CA THR A 39 -1.25 8.67 -9.60
C THR A 39 -1.21 7.98 -8.25
N GLY A 40 -1.46 6.67 -8.21
CA GLY A 40 -1.33 5.88 -7.00
C GLY A 40 0.10 5.74 -6.50
N VAL A 41 1.04 5.48 -7.40
CA VAL A 41 2.46 5.37 -7.06
C VAL A 41 2.99 6.70 -6.51
N VAL A 42 2.69 7.83 -7.17
CA VAL A 42 3.14 9.15 -6.70
C VAL A 42 2.59 9.45 -5.31
N SER A 43 1.31 9.19 -5.07
CA SER A 43 0.70 9.37 -3.75
C SER A 43 1.35 8.47 -2.69
N ALA A 44 1.67 7.22 -3.01
CA ALA A 44 2.36 6.31 -2.08
C ALA A 44 3.76 6.80 -1.74
N VAL A 45 4.54 7.22 -2.74
CA VAL A 45 5.90 7.75 -2.56
C VAL A 45 5.90 9.00 -1.67
N ILE A 46 4.96 9.92 -1.86
CA ILE A 46 4.83 11.11 -1.01
C ILE A 46 4.53 10.71 0.44
N VAL A 47 3.58 9.79 0.65
CA VAL A 47 3.22 9.31 1.99
C VAL A 47 4.42 8.62 2.66
N ASP A 48 5.14 7.78 1.93
CA ASP A 48 6.31 7.06 2.46
C ASP A 48 7.46 8.01 2.78
N ALA A 49 7.69 9.05 1.97
CA ALA A 49 8.67 10.09 2.27
C ALA A 49 8.32 10.84 3.56
N VAL A 50 7.06 11.23 3.75
CA VAL A 50 6.60 11.87 4.98
C VAL A 50 6.75 10.92 6.19
N ARG A 51 6.43 9.64 6.04
CA ARG A 51 6.65 8.62 7.09
C ARG A 51 8.12 8.45 7.45
N LEU A 52 9.01 8.38 6.46
CA LEU A 52 10.45 8.28 6.70
C LEU A 52 10.97 9.50 7.47
N ILE A 53 10.50 10.71 7.15
CA ILE A 53 10.90 11.92 7.87
C ILE A 53 10.34 11.91 9.31
N THR A 54 9.04 11.66 9.46
CA THR A 54 8.35 11.72 10.77
C THR A 54 8.76 10.60 11.72
N TYR A 55 8.83 9.36 11.23
CA TYR A 55 9.23 8.21 12.05
C TYR A 55 10.75 8.08 12.13
N GLY A 56 11.49 8.36 11.05
CA GLY A 56 12.94 8.29 11.05
C GLY A 56 13.58 9.24 12.06
N THR A 57 13.05 10.45 12.20
CA THR A 57 13.53 11.40 13.23
C THR A 57 13.20 10.93 14.65
N SER A 58 12.08 10.22 14.85
CA SER A 58 11.69 9.67 16.17
C SER A 58 12.44 8.37 16.56
N ILE A 59 12.78 7.49 15.60
CA ILE A 59 13.39 6.18 15.85
C ILE A 59 14.94 6.23 15.82
N LEU A 60 15.53 7.16 15.05
CA LEU A 60 16.97 7.30 14.94
C LEU A 60 17.62 7.75 16.26
N ALA A 61 16.88 8.40 17.15
CA ALA A 61 17.38 8.88 18.44
C ALA A 61 17.61 7.77 19.49
N GLU A 62 16.93 6.61 19.42
CA GLU A 62 16.98 5.59 20.48
C GLU A 62 17.32 4.16 20.03
N HIS A 63 17.02 3.74 18.79
CA HIS A 63 17.04 2.30 18.43
C HIS A 63 18.00 1.89 17.31
N LEU A 64 18.40 2.82 16.44
CA LEU A 64 19.24 2.46 15.29
C LEU A 64 20.69 2.12 15.67
N ALA A 65 21.19 2.66 16.78
CA ALA A 65 22.54 2.37 17.29
C ALA A 65 22.70 0.95 17.88
N ARG A 66 21.60 0.29 18.26
CA ARG A 66 21.63 -1.02 18.96
C ARG A 66 21.32 -2.22 18.07
N SER A 67 20.89 -1.98 16.84
CA SER A 67 20.20 -2.98 16.01
C SER A 67 21.03 -3.34 14.77
N GLN A 68 22.11 -4.11 14.97
CA GLN A 68 22.97 -4.58 13.87
C GLN A 68 22.27 -5.53 12.87
N GLU A 69 21.05 -5.98 13.16
CA GLU A 69 20.32 -6.95 12.33
C GLU A 69 19.32 -6.32 11.33
N LEU A 70 19.09 -5.01 11.39
CA LEU A 70 18.20 -4.30 10.45
C LEU A 70 18.71 -4.16 9.00
N PRO A 71 20.01 -3.99 8.69
CA PRO A 71 20.42 -3.64 7.33
C PRO A 71 20.21 -4.78 6.33
N ALA A 72 20.33 -6.04 6.74
CA ALA A 72 20.17 -7.18 5.84
C ALA A 72 18.70 -7.38 5.37
N PRO A 73 17.68 -7.41 6.25
CA PRO A 73 16.28 -7.45 5.83
C PRO A 73 15.87 -6.23 4.98
N VAL A 74 16.37 -5.03 5.30
CA VAL A 74 16.08 -3.82 4.53
C VAL A 74 16.66 -3.89 3.13
N ALA A 75 17.92 -4.31 2.99
CA ALA A 75 18.54 -4.51 1.68
C ALA A 75 17.78 -5.56 0.86
N MET A 76 17.45 -6.70 1.47
CA MET A 76 16.74 -7.78 0.78
C MET A 76 15.32 -7.36 0.37
N GLY A 77 14.60 -6.69 1.28
CA GLY A 77 13.28 -6.12 1.01
C GLY A 77 13.31 -5.08 -0.12
N THR A 78 14.36 -4.25 -0.16
CA THR A 78 14.55 -3.27 -1.24
C THR A 78 14.74 -3.97 -2.58
N VAL A 79 15.60 -5.00 -2.65
CA VAL A 79 15.81 -5.79 -3.86
C VAL A 79 14.51 -6.48 -4.31
N CYS A 80 13.78 -7.11 -3.39
CA CYS A 80 12.50 -7.73 -3.67
C CYS A 80 11.47 -6.70 -4.18
N ALA A 81 11.40 -5.50 -3.59
CA ALA A 81 10.51 -4.44 -4.03
C ALA A 81 10.85 -3.95 -5.45
N PHE A 82 12.13 -3.80 -5.77
CA PHE A 82 12.59 -3.42 -7.11
C PHE A 82 12.22 -4.48 -8.15
N ILE A 83 12.53 -5.75 -7.88
CA ILE A 83 12.21 -6.87 -8.78
C ILE A 83 10.68 -6.97 -8.95
N GLY A 84 9.94 -6.91 -7.84
CA GLY A 84 8.49 -6.97 -7.85
C GLY A 84 7.85 -5.84 -8.65
N SER A 85 8.31 -4.60 -8.48
CA SER A 85 7.85 -3.44 -9.24
C SER A 85 8.17 -3.56 -10.73
N PHE A 86 9.38 -4.03 -11.07
CA PHE A 86 9.80 -4.23 -12.46
C PHE A 86 8.95 -5.29 -13.17
N VAL A 87 8.75 -6.46 -12.53
CA VAL A 87 7.90 -7.52 -13.06
C VAL A 87 6.45 -7.05 -13.13
N GLY A 88 5.95 -6.39 -12.08
CA GLY A 88 4.61 -5.83 -11.99
C GLY A 88 4.29 -4.88 -13.13
N LYS A 89 5.21 -3.97 -13.49
CA LYS A 89 5.07 -3.07 -14.64
C LYS A 89 4.85 -3.84 -15.95
N ARG A 90 5.64 -4.90 -16.19
CA ARG A 90 5.52 -5.72 -17.42
C ARG A 90 4.22 -6.52 -17.45
N VAL A 91 3.78 -7.05 -16.31
CA VAL A 91 2.50 -7.76 -16.20
C VAL A 91 1.33 -6.80 -16.42
N LEU A 92 1.39 -5.60 -15.83
CA LEU A 92 0.36 -4.56 -15.98
C LEU A 92 0.11 -4.17 -17.44
N GLN A 93 1.16 -4.15 -18.26
CA GLN A 93 1.04 -3.86 -19.69
C GLN A 93 0.24 -4.95 -20.44
N LYS A 94 0.26 -6.20 -19.97
CA LYS A 94 -0.37 -7.36 -20.62
C LYS A 94 -1.80 -7.65 -20.12
N ILE A 95 -2.17 -7.16 -18.94
CA ILE A 95 -3.49 -7.42 -18.35
C ILE A 95 -4.50 -6.29 -18.61
N THR A 96 -5.78 -6.64 -18.54
CA THR A 96 -6.88 -5.66 -18.65
C THR A 96 -7.19 -5.02 -17.29
N LEU A 97 -7.79 -3.84 -17.32
CA LEU A 97 -8.24 -3.15 -16.10
C LEU A 97 -9.25 -3.99 -15.30
N ARG A 98 -10.09 -4.79 -15.99
CA ARG A 98 -11.04 -5.71 -15.36
C ARG A 98 -10.34 -6.80 -14.55
N THR A 99 -9.25 -7.36 -15.08
CA THR A 99 -8.43 -8.35 -14.37
C THR A 99 -7.85 -7.76 -13.08
N VAL A 100 -7.33 -6.53 -13.14
CA VAL A 100 -6.82 -5.81 -11.96
C VAL A 100 -7.91 -5.65 -10.91
N GLN A 101 -9.10 -5.21 -11.31
CA GLN A 101 -10.24 -5.03 -10.41
C GLN A 101 -10.64 -6.33 -9.70
N ILE A 102 -10.71 -7.45 -10.43
CA ILE A 102 -11.07 -8.75 -9.86
C ILE A 102 -10.01 -9.19 -8.84
N ILE A 103 -8.72 -9.07 -9.17
CA ILE A 103 -7.63 -9.44 -8.25
C ILE A 103 -7.71 -8.60 -6.97
N VAL A 104 -7.86 -7.28 -7.09
CA VAL A 104 -7.97 -6.39 -5.94
C VAL A 104 -9.19 -6.73 -5.09
N ALA A 105 -10.35 -6.97 -5.71
CA ALA A 105 -11.57 -7.35 -5.00
C ALA A 105 -11.39 -8.65 -4.20
N ILE A 106 -10.78 -9.67 -4.80
CA ILE A 106 -10.48 -10.95 -4.13
C ILE A 106 -9.53 -10.72 -2.95
N MET A 107 -8.45 -9.94 -3.14
CA MET A 107 -7.49 -9.67 -2.06
C MET A 107 -8.14 -8.92 -0.89
N ILE A 108 -8.98 -7.93 -1.16
CA ILE A 108 -9.72 -7.20 -0.11
C ILE A 108 -10.65 -8.16 0.66
N LEU A 109 -11.33 -9.06 -0.05
CA LEU A 109 -12.25 -10.02 0.56
C LEU A 109 -11.49 -11.03 1.44
N LEU A 110 -10.31 -11.49 1.02
CA LEU A 110 -9.44 -12.37 1.79
C LEU A 110 -8.87 -11.68 3.03
N ILE A 111 -8.40 -10.44 2.92
CA ILE A 111 -7.90 -9.69 4.08
C ILE A 111 -9.04 -9.40 5.05
N GLY A 112 -10.19 -8.97 4.54
CA GLY A 112 -11.38 -8.69 5.34
C GLY A 112 -11.88 -9.94 6.08
N SER A 113 -11.94 -11.09 5.40
CA SER A 113 -12.33 -12.35 6.05
C SER A 113 -11.27 -12.82 7.06
N GLY A 114 -9.99 -12.68 6.77
CA GLY A 114 -8.89 -12.97 7.70
C GLY A 114 -8.98 -12.14 8.99
N LEU A 115 -9.30 -10.85 8.85
CA LEU A 115 -9.50 -9.95 9.98
C LEU A 115 -10.73 -10.33 10.83
N VAL A 116 -11.86 -10.66 10.18
CA VAL A 116 -13.08 -11.12 10.87
C VAL A 116 -12.85 -12.45 11.59
N ALA A 117 -12.07 -13.35 10.98
CA ALA A 117 -11.69 -14.62 11.58
C ALA A 117 -10.63 -14.50 12.70
N GLY A 118 -10.01 -13.33 12.85
CA GLY A 118 -8.93 -13.09 13.82
C GLY A 118 -7.62 -13.81 13.49
N LEU A 119 -7.41 -14.20 12.23
CA LEU A 119 -6.18 -14.87 11.77
C LEU A 119 -5.03 -13.88 11.57
N ILE A 120 -5.37 -12.60 11.38
CA ILE A 120 -4.48 -11.45 11.15
C ILE A 120 -5.08 -10.28 11.92
#